data_AF-A0A9W8D1A6-F1
#
_entry.id   AF-A0A9W8D1A6-F1
#
_cell.length_a   1.000
_cell.length_b   1.000
_cell.length_c   1.000
_cell.angle_alpha   90.00
_cell.angle_beta   90.00
_cell.angle_gamma   90.00
#
_symmetry.space_group_name_H-M   'P 1'
#
loop_
_entity.id
_entity.type
_entity.pdbx_description
1 polymer ?
#
loop_
_entity_poly.entity_id
_entity_poly.type
_entity_poly.pdbx_seq_one_letter_code
_entity_poly.pdbx_strand_id
1 'polypeptide(L)'
;MTQADALKDVLPRLVVYYQTHHDKSDKPISILPLLQPGISVSHVILAAIHINEDPNAITLNDHAPDHQRNSTLWSELSTLQACEVKVMGMLGGAAKGSYARLDGSDKQFEQYYVPLRDFVRQRNFDGLDLCVEEKMSLSGILRLIDRLKSDFGQDFIISLAPVAAAMLDPTKNLSGFSYMDLEAARGSDIAWYNMQFYCGWGDISNTHMYDFMVQMGWNPEKLVVGMKASQIWRSYVLGVL
;
A
#
# COMPACT_ATOMS: atom_id res chain seq x y z
N MET A 1 22.96 20.64 9.83
CA MET A 1 21.65 20.48 9.18
C MET A 1 21.74 21.16 7.85
N THR A 2 21.97 20.38 6.81
CA THR A 2 21.99 20.88 5.44
C THR A 2 20.57 20.92 4.92
N GLN A 3 20.31 21.83 3.98
CA GLN A 3 19.02 22.06 3.32
C GLN A 3 18.43 20.81 2.61
N ALA A 4 19.19 19.71 2.56
CA ALA A 4 18.79 18.40 2.04
C ALA A 4 18.07 17.50 3.08
N ASP A 5 18.06 17.86 4.37
CA ASP A 5 17.38 17.09 5.44
C ASP A 5 15.86 17.40 5.54
N ALA A 6 15.31 18.18 4.59
CA ALA A 6 14.01 18.85 4.69
C ALA A 6 12.91 18.35 3.74
N LEU A 7 13.10 17.21 3.06
CA LEU A 7 12.02 16.46 2.40
C LEU A 7 11.56 15.27 3.27
N LYS A 8 11.64 15.41 4.60
CA LYS A 8 11.01 14.50 5.56
C LYS A 8 9.49 14.67 5.47
N ASP A 9 8.83 13.68 4.87
CA ASP A 9 7.40 13.37 4.98
C ASP A 9 6.51 14.54 5.41
N VAL A 10 6.06 15.36 4.44
CA VAL A 10 5.12 16.44 4.70
C VAL A 10 3.81 15.84 5.22
N LEU A 11 3.45 16.18 6.46
CA LEU A 11 2.17 15.89 7.07
C LEU A 11 1.21 17.08 6.92
N PRO A 12 -0.10 16.85 6.74
CA PRO A 12 -0.75 15.54 6.61
C PRO A 12 -0.52 14.91 5.23
N ARG A 13 -0.45 13.57 5.17
CA ARG A 13 -0.39 12.83 3.91
C ARG A 13 -1.79 12.77 3.29
N LEU A 14 -1.90 13.00 1.98
CA LEU A 14 -3.07 12.65 1.18
C LEU A 14 -2.67 11.49 0.27
N VAL A 15 -3.19 10.30 0.60
CA VAL A 15 -2.88 9.04 -0.08
C VAL A 15 -4.10 8.60 -0.89
N VAL A 16 -3.91 8.32 -2.18
CA VAL A 16 -4.97 7.85 -3.06
C VAL A 16 -4.63 6.45 -3.60
N TYR A 17 -5.48 5.47 -3.30
CA TYR A 17 -5.40 4.15 -3.91
C TYR A 17 -6.05 4.18 -5.31
N TYR A 18 -5.33 3.67 -6.29
CA TYR A 18 -5.77 3.61 -7.69
C TYR A 18 -5.85 2.15 -8.13
N GLN A 19 -7.03 1.54 -7.95
CA GLN A 19 -7.27 0.12 -8.25
C GLN A 19 -8.09 -0.12 -9.51
N THR A 20 -9.14 0.68 -9.74
CA THR A 20 -9.94 0.59 -10.96
C THR A 20 -9.29 1.46 -12.04
N HIS A 21 -8.51 0.82 -12.92
CA HIS A 21 -7.72 1.51 -13.95
C HIS A 21 -8.49 1.82 -15.23
N HIS A 22 -9.54 1.04 -15.50
CA HIS A 22 -10.36 1.16 -16.70
C HIS A 22 -11.83 1.18 -16.35
N ASP A 23 -12.63 1.90 -17.12
CA ASP A 23 -14.07 1.95 -16.97
C ASP A 23 -14.76 0.68 -17.54
N LYS A 24 -16.08 0.63 -17.44
CA LYS A 24 -16.88 -0.51 -17.95
C LYS A 24 -16.80 -0.70 -19.47
N SER A 25 -16.31 0.30 -20.20
CA SER A 25 -16.07 0.26 -21.65
C SER A 25 -14.59 0.04 -22.00
N ASP A 26 -13.80 -0.40 -21.01
CA ASP A 26 -12.35 -0.64 -21.13
C ASP A 26 -11.53 0.62 -21.47
N LYS A 27 -12.05 1.82 -21.19
CA LYS A 27 -11.30 3.05 -21.38
C LYS A 27 -10.44 3.34 -20.14
N PRO A 28 -9.17 3.76 -20.31
CA PRO A 28 -8.34 4.17 -19.18
C PRO A 28 -8.98 5.31 -18.39
N ILE A 29 -8.95 5.20 -17.06
CA ILE A 29 -9.37 6.24 -16.12
C ILE A 29 -8.14 7.04 -15.72
N SER A 30 -8.04 8.30 -16.15
CA SER A 30 -6.84 9.12 -15.90
C SER A 30 -6.65 9.45 -14.42
N ILE A 31 -5.41 9.36 -13.92
CA ILE A 31 -5.02 9.74 -12.56
C ILE A 31 -4.50 11.19 -12.48
N LEU A 32 -4.20 11.80 -13.63
CA LEU A 32 -3.69 13.18 -13.73
C LEU A 32 -4.58 14.28 -13.13
N PRO A 33 -5.92 14.14 -13.03
CA PRO A 33 -6.74 15.12 -12.33
C PRO A 33 -6.31 15.40 -10.88
N LEU A 34 -5.57 14.48 -10.24
CA LEU A 34 -5.00 14.71 -8.90
C LEU A 34 -3.93 15.82 -8.87
N LEU A 35 -3.38 16.23 -10.01
CA LEU A 35 -2.42 17.33 -10.13
C LEU A 35 -3.09 18.69 -10.31
N GLN A 36 -4.43 18.77 -10.28
CA GLN A 36 -5.14 20.04 -10.42
C GLN A 36 -4.88 20.96 -9.22
N PRO A 37 -4.86 22.30 -9.44
CA PRO A 37 -4.75 23.26 -8.36
C PRO A 37 -5.79 23.00 -7.25
N GLY A 38 -5.33 23.03 -5.99
CA GLY A 38 -6.19 22.80 -4.83
C GLY A 38 -6.22 21.35 -4.32
N ILE A 39 -5.57 20.41 -5.00
CA ILE A 39 -5.35 19.05 -4.51
C ILE A 39 -3.86 18.91 -4.15
N SER A 40 -3.57 18.60 -2.89
CA SER A 40 -2.21 18.35 -2.42
C SER A 40 -1.99 16.85 -2.19
N VAL A 41 -2.09 16.06 -3.27
CA VAL A 41 -1.79 14.62 -3.19
C VAL A 41 -0.31 14.43 -2.91
N SER A 42 0.02 13.61 -1.90
CA SER A 42 1.42 13.29 -1.60
C SER A 42 1.81 11.91 -2.12
N HIS A 43 0.87 10.96 -2.11
CA HIS A 43 1.12 9.58 -2.53
C HIS A 43 -0.03 9.04 -3.38
N VAL A 44 0.32 8.32 -4.43
CA VAL A 44 -0.59 7.46 -5.19
C VAL A 44 -0.13 6.02 -5.07
N ILE A 45 -1.04 5.13 -4.67
CA ILE A 45 -0.77 3.71 -4.51
C ILE A 45 -1.49 2.95 -5.63
N LEU A 46 -0.71 2.45 -6.60
CA LEU A 46 -1.21 1.62 -7.68
C LEU A 46 -1.58 0.23 -7.14
N ALA A 47 -2.87 -0.13 -7.22
CA ALA A 47 -3.38 -1.40 -6.74
C ALA A 47 -4.06 -2.20 -7.86
N ALA A 48 -4.22 -3.51 -7.77
CA ALA A 48 -3.53 -4.42 -6.86
C ALA A 48 -2.49 -5.24 -7.62
N ILE A 49 -1.30 -5.39 -7.04
CA ILE A 49 -0.26 -6.29 -7.54
C ILE A 49 -0.51 -7.66 -6.93
N HIS A 50 -0.57 -8.70 -7.75
CA HIS A 50 -0.77 -10.08 -7.31
C HIS A 50 0.41 -10.97 -7.71
N ILE A 51 0.89 -11.76 -6.76
CA ILE A 51 1.78 -12.89 -7.02
C ILE A 51 0.90 -14.11 -7.25
N ASN A 52 0.96 -14.66 -8.46
CA ASN A 52 0.14 -15.80 -8.89
C ASN A 52 0.86 -17.15 -8.65
N GLU A 53 0.21 -18.26 -9.01
CA GLU A 53 0.80 -19.60 -8.85
C GLU A 53 2.09 -19.78 -9.64
N ASP A 54 2.14 -19.25 -10.86
CA ASP A 54 3.40 -19.08 -11.57
C ASP A 54 4.13 -17.84 -11.00
N PRO A 55 5.32 -18.00 -10.42
CA PRO A 55 6.07 -16.90 -9.83
C PRO A 55 6.38 -15.75 -10.81
N ASN A 56 6.48 -16.05 -12.11
CA ASN A 56 6.80 -15.05 -13.13
C ASN A 56 5.56 -14.36 -13.69
N ALA A 57 4.37 -14.87 -13.40
CA ALA A 57 3.11 -14.35 -13.92
C ALA A 57 2.51 -13.31 -12.97
N ILE A 58 3.28 -12.30 -12.55
CA ILE A 58 2.74 -11.18 -11.77
C ILE A 58 1.62 -10.51 -12.57
N THR A 59 0.53 -10.15 -11.89
CA THR A 59 -0.53 -9.36 -12.49
C THR A 59 -0.75 -8.05 -11.74
N LEU A 60 -1.15 -7.04 -12.50
CA LEU A 60 -1.81 -5.85 -11.99
C LEU A 60 -3.31 -6.05 -12.23
N ASN A 61 -4.07 -6.25 -11.15
CA ASN A 61 -5.42 -6.83 -11.20
C ASN A 61 -5.40 -8.11 -12.05
N ASP A 62 -6.15 -8.14 -13.15
CA ASP A 62 -6.32 -9.34 -13.98
C ASP A 62 -5.30 -9.46 -15.13
N HIS A 63 -4.41 -8.48 -15.33
CA HIS A 63 -3.55 -8.42 -16.52
C HIS A 63 -2.07 -8.35 -16.15
N ALA A 64 -1.21 -8.87 -17.02
CA ALA A 64 0.24 -8.66 -16.88
C ALA A 64 0.56 -7.15 -16.84
N PRO A 65 1.52 -6.69 -16.03
CA PRO A 65 1.83 -5.28 -15.92
C PRO A 65 2.22 -4.61 -17.24
N ASP A 66 2.87 -5.34 -18.15
CA ASP A 66 3.28 -4.89 -19.49
C ASP A 66 2.18 -4.97 -20.56
N HIS A 67 1.00 -5.46 -20.22
CA HIS A 67 -0.14 -5.50 -21.13
C HIS A 67 -0.44 -4.10 -21.69
N GLN A 68 -0.67 -4.01 -23.01
CA GLN A 68 -0.80 -2.73 -23.74
C GLN A 68 -1.84 -1.77 -23.13
N ARG A 69 -2.91 -2.32 -22.54
CA ARG A 69 -3.97 -1.56 -21.84
C ARG A 69 -3.43 -0.64 -20.72
N ASN A 70 -2.28 -1.00 -20.12
CA ASN A 70 -1.67 -0.28 -19.01
C ASN A 70 -0.71 0.83 -19.50
N SER A 71 -0.54 1.03 -20.81
CA SER A 71 0.37 2.04 -21.37
C SER A 71 0.06 3.46 -20.88
N THR A 72 -1.20 3.89 -20.95
CA THR A 72 -1.64 5.18 -20.40
C THR A 72 -1.36 5.28 -18.91
N LEU A 73 -1.71 4.25 -18.14
CA LEU A 73 -1.49 4.19 -16.71
C LEU A 73 -0.02 4.42 -16.35
N TRP A 74 0.92 3.70 -16.97
CA TRP A 74 2.35 3.86 -16.68
C TRP A 74 2.88 5.24 -17.06
N SER A 75 2.42 5.78 -18.20
CA SER A 75 2.79 7.13 -18.61
C SER A 75 2.33 8.17 -17.60
N GLU A 76 1.11 8.05 -17.09
CA GLU A 76 0.56 9.02 -16.13
C GLU A 76 1.19 8.89 -14.74
N LEU A 77 1.48 7.68 -14.28
CA LEU A 77 2.23 7.47 -13.03
C LEU A 77 3.63 8.11 -13.08
N SER A 78 4.30 8.01 -14.23
CA SER A 78 5.60 8.67 -14.42
C SER A 78 5.47 10.20 -14.34
N THR A 79 4.38 10.76 -14.87
CA THR A 79 4.07 12.19 -14.74
C THR A 79 3.84 12.59 -13.29
N LEU A 80 3.14 11.79 -12.49
CA LEU A 80 2.96 12.04 -11.05
C LEU A 80 4.30 12.10 -10.32
N GLN A 81 5.21 11.15 -10.57
CA GLN A 81 6.56 11.16 -9.98
C GLN A 81 7.36 12.40 -10.38
N ALA A 82 7.26 12.83 -11.64
CA ALA A 82 7.89 14.07 -12.12
C ALA A 82 7.33 15.34 -11.44
N CYS A 83 6.11 15.26 -10.88
CA CYS A 83 5.48 16.28 -10.07
C CYS A 83 5.68 16.05 -8.55
N GLU A 84 6.69 15.29 -8.16
CA GLU A 84 7.08 15.00 -6.77
C GLU A 84 6.03 14.23 -5.94
N VAL A 85 5.01 13.67 -6.59
CA VAL A 85 4.06 12.74 -5.96
C VAL A 85 4.72 11.36 -5.88
N LYS A 86 4.75 10.76 -4.70
CA LYS A 86 5.29 9.41 -4.52
C LYS A 86 4.35 8.37 -5.14
N VAL A 87 4.87 7.50 -5.99
CA VAL A 87 4.11 6.42 -6.60
C VAL A 87 4.56 5.08 -6.02
N MET A 88 3.64 4.43 -5.30
CA MET A 88 3.85 3.14 -4.66
C MET A 88 3.00 2.06 -5.33
N GLY A 89 3.35 0.79 -5.12
CA GLY A 89 2.50 -0.35 -5.49
C GLY A 89 1.80 -0.94 -4.26
N MET A 90 0.56 -1.40 -4.38
CA MET A 90 -0.11 -2.20 -3.34
C MET A 90 0.03 -3.68 -3.67
N LEU A 91 0.68 -4.45 -2.79
CA LEU A 91 0.77 -5.91 -2.90
C LEU A 91 -0.40 -6.59 -2.20
N GLY A 92 -1.06 -7.53 -2.89
CA GLY A 92 -2.11 -8.38 -2.31
C GLY A 92 -3.49 -7.73 -2.28
N GLY A 93 -4.02 -7.47 -1.09
CA GLY A 93 -5.42 -7.09 -0.86
C GLY A 93 -6.38 -8.27 -0.79
N ALA A 94 -7.67 -8.02 -1.04
CA ALA A 94 -8.74 -9.01 -0.87
C ALA A 94 -8.58 -10.30 -1.71
N ALA A 95 -7.90 -10.22 -2.86
CA ALA A 95 -7.53 -11.39 -3.66
C ALA A 95 -6.32 -12.10 -3.02
N LYS A 96 -6.61 -13.20 -2.31
CA LYS A 96 -5.65 -13.96 -1.51
C LYS A 96 -4.62 -14.70 -2.34
N GLY A 97 -3.50 -15.03 -1.70
CA GLY A 97 -2.48 -15.97 -2.16
C GLY A 97 -1.08 -15.36 -2.26
N SER A 98 -0.96 -14.03 -2.37
CA SER A 98 0.34 -13.37 -2.53
C SER A 98 1.22 -13.57 -1.30
N TYR A 99 0.67 -13.41 -0.10
CA TYR A 99 1.43 -13.56 1.15
C TYR A 99 1.65 -15.01 1.51
N ALA A 100 0.69 -15.90 1.24
CA ALA A 100 0.88 -17.33 1.43
C ALA A 100 2.08 -17.87 0.61
N ARG A 101 2.29 -17.33 -0.61
CA ARG A 101 3.44 -17.68 -1.45
C ARG A 101 4.77 -17.17 -0.88
N LEU A 102 4.76 -16.04 -0.17
CA LEU A 102 5.92 -15.45 0.50
C LEU A 102 6.17 -15.98 1.93
N ASP A 103 5.27 -16.79 2.49
CA ASP A 103 5.36 -17.27 3.88
C ASP A 103 5.91 -18.71 4.00
N GLY A 104 6.49 -19.25 2.92
CA GLY A 104 7.08 -20.59 2.89
C GLY A 104 8.56 -20.63 3.30
N SER A 105 9.23 -21.73 2.92
CA SER A 105 10.70 -21.89 3.04
C SER A 105 11.46 -20.77 2.31
N ASP A 106 12.73 -20.56 2.64
CA ASP A 106 13.57 -19.55 1.96
C ASP A 106 13.65 -19.77 0.45
N LYS A 107 13.72 -21.04 0.00
CA LYS A 107 13.68 -21.37 -1.43
C LYS A 107 12.39 -20.91 -2.09
N GLN A 108 11.24 -21.16 -1.44
CA GLN A 108 9.95 -20.73 -1.95
C GLN A 108 9.85 -19.20 -1.93
N PHE A 109 10.29 -18.56 -0.84
CA PHE A 109 10.30 -17.11 -0.74
C PHE A 109 11.08 -16.47 -1.90
N GLU A 110 12.32 -16.89 -2.14
CA GLU A 110 13.15 -16.35 -3.23
C GLU A 110 12.51 -16.59 -4.60
N GLN A 111 11.88 -17.76 -4.81
CA GLN A 111 11.20 -18.08 -6.07
C GLN A 111 10.09 -17.07 -6.41
N TYR A 112 9.33 -16.59 -5.42
CA TYR A 112 8.24 -15.62 -5.62
C TYR A 112 8.65 -14.16 -5.40
N TYR A 113 9.61 -13.90 -4.52
CA TYR A 113 10.08 -12.56 -4.19
C TYR A 113 10.92 -11.95 -5.31
N VAL A 114 11.79 -12.73 -5.97
CA VAL A 114 12.68 -12.21 -7.02
C VAL A 114 11.90 -11.58 -8.18
N PRO A 115 10.87 -12.24 -8.76
CA PRO A 115 10.02 -11.61 -9.77
C PRO A 115 9.34 -10.32 -9.28
N LEU A 116 8.85 -10.29 -8.03
CA LEU A 116 8.26 -9.09 -7.44
C LEU A 116 9.28 -7.96 -7.36
N ARG A 117 10.46 -8.23 -6.82
CA ARG A 117 11.54 -7.26 -6.70
C ARG A 117 11.92 -6.69 -8.07
N ASP A 118 12.08 -7.55 -9.07
CA ASP A 118 12.49 -7.14 -10.41
C ASP A 118 11.40 -6.30 -11.07
N PHE A 119 10.12 -6.66 -10.89
CA PHE A 119 8.99 -5.84 -11.32
C PHE A 119 8.99 -4.46 -10.65
N VAL A 120 9.17 -4.41 -9.32
CA VAL A 120 9.19 -3.16 -8.55
C VAL A 120 10.33 -2.24 -9.02
N ARG A 121 11.51 -2.82 -9.24
CA ARG A 121 12.68 -2.09 -9.78
C ARG A 121 12.43 -1.60 -11.21
N GLN A 122 11.88 -2.45 -12.07
CA GLN A 122 11.59 -2.12 -13.47
C GLN A 122 10.60 -0.96 -13.59
N ARG A 123 9.61 -0.89 -12.69
CA ARG A 123 8.60 0.18 -12.67
C ARG A 123 8.98 1.39 -11.82
N ASN A 124 10.15 1.37 -11.18
CA ASN A 124 10.68 2.49 -10.40
C ASN A 124 9.69 3.00 -9.34
N PHE A 125 9.04 2.09 -8.60
CA PHE A 125 8.19 2.49 -7.49
C PHE A 125 9.01 3.13 -6.38
N ASP A 126 8.46 4.18 -5.76
CA ASP A 126 9.00 4.80 -4.56
C ASP A 126 8.82 3.92 -3.30
N GLY A 127 7.91 2.93 -3.37
CA GLY A 127 7.60 2.07 -2.25
C GLY A 127 6.55 0.99 -2.54
N LEU A 128 6.28 0.17 -1.52
CA LEU A 128 5.17 -0.79 -1.49
C LEU A 128 4.29 -0.60 -0.27
N ASP A 129 2.98 -0.68 -0.50
CA ASP A 129 1.98 -0.90 0.53
C ASP A 129 1.68 -2.40 0.62
N LEU A 130 1.98 -3.00 1.78
CA LEU A 130 1.74 -4.41 2.05
C LEU A 130 0.33 -4.58 2.63
N CYS A 131 -0.65 -4.70 1.73
CA CYS A 131 -2.07 -4.93 2.08
C CYS A 131 -2.35 -6.41 2.36
N VAL A 132 -2.03 -6.86 3.58
CA VAL A 132 -2.13 -8.27 4.02
C VAL A 132 -3.55 -8.62 4.46
N GLU A 133 -4.39 -9.14 3.55
CA GLU A 133 -5.77 -9.59 3.85
C GLU A 133 -5.94 -11.12 3.85
N GLU A 134 -4.87 -11.81 4.24
CA GLU A 134 -4.82 -13.25 4.50
C GLU A 134 -3.86 -13.54 5.66
N LYS A 135 -3.97 -14.72 6.27
CA LYS A 135 -3.07 -15.07 7.38
C LYS A 135 -1.63 -15.22 6.87
N MET A 136 -0.73 -14.44 7.43
CA MET A 136 0.72 -14.52 7.24
C MET A 136 1.41 -14.61 8.61
N SER A 137 2.49 -15.37 8.70
CA SER A 137 3.31 -15.44 9.91
C SER A 137 4.03 -14.10 10.19
N LEU A 138 4.27 -13.81 11.46
CA LEU A 138 5.08 -12.65 11.84
C LEU A 138 6.50 -12.75 11.24
N SER A 139 7.12 -13.94 11.27
CA SER A 139 8.42 -14.17 10.64
C SER A 139 8.42 -13.88 9.13
N GLY A 140 7.34 -14.22 8.42
CA GLY A 140 7.22 -13.99 6.99
C GLY A 140 7.16 -12.51 6.64
N ILE A 141 6.33 -11.73 7.35
CA ILE A 141 6.22 -10.28 7.09
C ILE A 141 7.52 -9.56 7.48
N LEU A 142 8.16 -9.95 8.59
CA LEU A 142 9.46 -9.41 8.98
C LEU A 142 10.53 -9.70 7.91
N ARG A 143 10.59 -10.94 7.41
CA ARG A 143 11.49 -11.31 6.30
C ARG A 143 11.23 -10.46 5.05
N LEU A 144 9.97 -10.26 4.68
CA LEU A 144 9.61 -9.45 3.51
C LEU A 144 10.08 -7.99 3.66
N ILE A 145 9.83 -7.37 4.81
CA ILE A 145 10.26 -6.00 5.11
C ILE A 145 11.79 -5.88 5.06
N ASP A 146 12.49 -6.81 5.71
CA ASP A 146 13.96 -6.86 5.73
C ASP A 146 14.53 -6.96 4.31
N ARG A 147 13.92 -7.79 3.46
CA ARG A 147 14.39 -7.95 2.08
C ARG A 147 14.08 -6.74 1.21
N LEU A 148 12.92 -6.11 1.37
CA LEU A 148 12.62 -4.86 0.68
C LEU A 148 13.61 -3.75 1.07
N LYS A 149 13.88 -3.54 2.36
CA LYS A 149 14.87 -2.55 2.80
C LYS A 149 16.28 -2.87 2.32
N SER A 150 16.68 -4.13 2.38
CA SER A 150 17.99 -4.58 1.88
C SER A 150 18.16 -4.33 0.37
N ASP A 151 17.12 -4.60 -0.43
CA ASP A 151 17.24 -4.60 -1.89
C ASP A 151 16.95 -3.23 -2.54
N PHE A 152 16.21 -2.34 -1.84
CA PHE A 152 15.82 -1.01 -2.34
C PHE A 152 16.39 0.17 -1.52
N GLY A 153 16.95 -0.09 -0.33
CA GLY A 153 17.53 0.92 0.55
C GLY A 153 16.54 1.50 1.56
N GLN A 154 17.07 2.31 2.49
CA GLN A 154 16.27 2.85 3.60
C GLN A 154 15.18 3.83 3.17
N ASP A 155 15.39 4.54 2.06
CA ASP A 155 14.44 5.51 1.50
C ASP A 155 13.24 4.85 0.81
N PHE A 156 13.29 3.54 0.55
CA PHE A 156 12.17 2.80 -0.03
C PHE A 156 11.01 2.77 0.95
N ILE A 157 9.85 3.29 0.52
CA ILE A 157 8.71 3.47 1.40
C ILE A 157 8.01 2.13 1.59
N ILE A 158 7.83 1.72 2.84
CA ILE A 158 7.03 0.55 3.21
C ILE A 158 5.87 1.03 4.07
N SER A 159 4.65 0.83 3.60
CA SER A 159 3.44 0.97 4.40
C SER A 159 2.72 -0.36 4.52
N LEU A 160 1.78 -0.45 5.45
CA LEU A 160 0.85 -1.58 5.54
C LEU A 160 -0.57 -1.04 5.63
N ALA A 161 -1.56 -1.86 5.28
CA ALA A 161 -2.98 -1.49 5.31
C ALA A 161 -3.80 -2.30 6.34
N PRO A 162 -3.51 -2.19 7.65
CA PRO A 162 -4.27 -2.89 8.68
C PRO A 162 -5.73 -2.45 8.68
N VAL A 163 -6.63 -3.38 8.96
CA VAL A 163 -7.96 -3.00 9.43
C VAL A 163 -7.85 -2.22 10.74
N ALA A 164 -8.61 -1.15 10.95
CA ALA A 164 -8.40 -0.26 12.10
C ALA A 164 -8.44 -1.00 13.45
N ALA A 165 -9.34 -1.98 13.60
CA ALA A 165 -9.43 -2.80 14.80
C ALA A 165 -8.15 -3.59 15.13
N ALA A 166 -7.34 -3.97 14.12
CA ALA A 166 -6.11 -4.74 14.32
C ALA A 166 -5.02 -3.94 15.04
N MET A 167 -5.13 -2.61 15.03
CA MET A 167 -4.23 -1.70 15.75
C MET A 167 -4.53 -1.67 17.26
N LEU A 168 -5.72 -2.12 17.65
CA LEU A 168 -6.19 -2.14 19.04
C LEU A 168 -6.18 -3.55 19.63
N ASP A 169 -6.58 -4.53 18.83
CA ASP A 169 -6.78 -5.91 19.25
C ASP A 169 -6.22 -6.85 18.16
N PRO A 170 -5.14 -7.60 18.44
CA PRO A 170 -4.50 -8.45 17.45
C PRO A 170 -5.41 -9.60 16.99
N THR A 171 -6.49 -9.90 17.73
CA THR A 171 -7.47 -10.93 17.36
C THR A 171 -8.51 -10.44 16.35
N LYS A 172 -8.68 -9.12 16.20
CA LYS A 172 -9.63 -8.49 15.24
C LYS A 172 -8.89 -8.04 13.99
N ASN A 173 -8.38 -9.02 13.26
CA ASN A 173 -7.38 -8.80 12.22
C ASN A 173 -7.61 -9.72 11.01
N LEU A 174 -7.18 -9.26 9.83
CA LEU A 174 -7.14 -10.05 8.60
C LEU A 174 -5.78 -10.71 8.36
N SER A 175 -4.69 -10.09 8.85
CA SER A 175 -3.31 -10.39 8.45
C SER A 175 -2.67 -11.57 9.20
N GLY A 176 -3.29 -12.05 10.28
CA GLY A 176 -2.78 -13.16 11.10
C GLY A 176 -1.74 -12.74 12.14
N PHE A 177 -0.68 -12.03 11.76
CA PHE A 177 0.32 -11.51 12.70
C PHE A 177 -0.17 -10.29 13.50
N SER A 178 0.43 -10.03 14.66
CA SER A 178 0.15 -8.84 15.48
C SER A 178 0.84 -7.60 14.92
N TYR A 179 0.09 -6.53 14.65
CA TYR A 179 0.68 -5.25 14.24
C TYR A 179 1.49 -4.60 15.35
N MET A 180 1.15 -4.84 16.62
CA MET A 180 1.95 -4.37 17.76
C MET A 180 3.32 -5.04 17.81
N ASP A 181 3.38 -6.36 17.58
CA ASP A 181 4.64 -7.09 17.56
C ASP A 181 5.48 -6.71 16.33
N LEU A 182 4.82 -6.45 15.20
CA LEU A 182 5.46 -5.92 14.00
C LEU A 182 6.08 -4.54 14.24
N GLU A 183 5.33 -3.61 14.84
CA GLU A 183 5.84 -2.27 15.16
C GLU A 183 7.01 -2.33 16.14
N ALA A 184 6.93 -3.19 17.15
CA ALA A 184 8.03 -3.39 18.10
C ALA A 184 9.30 -3.94 17.42
N ALA A 185 9.16 -4.80 16.41
CA ALA A 185 10.29 -5.44 15.75
C ALA A 185 10.87 -4.63 14.57
N ARG A 186 10.03 -3.95 13.78
CA ARG A 186 10.40 -3.27 12.52
C ARG A 186 9.72 -1.92 12.31
N GLY A 187 9.23 -1.28 13.37
CA GLY A 187 8.58 0.02 13.26
C GLY A 187 9.45 1.11 12.64
N SER A 188 10.79 1.06 12.77
CA SER A 188 11.69 2.01 12.11
C SER A 188 11.77 1.85 10.59
N ASP A 189 11.43 0.68 10.06
CA ASP A 189 11.45 0.39 8.62
C ASP A 189 10.09 0.61 7.96
N ILE A 190 9.04 0.82 8.75
CA ILE A 190 7.67 1.07 8.30
C ILE A 190 7.37 2.56 8.39
N ALA A 191 7.03 3.18 7.27
CA ALA A 191 6.78 4.62 7.17
C ALA A 191 5.45 5.00 7.83
N TRP A 192 4.36 4.28 7.55
CA TRP A 192 3.05 4.46 8.19
C TRP A 192 2.12 3.26 7.97
N TYR A 193 0.92 3.34 8.57
CA TYR A 193 -0.17 2.40 8.45
C TYR A 193 -1.41 3.07 7.83
N ASN A 194 -1.88 2.56 6.69
CA ASN A 194 -3.13 2.94 6.02
C ASN A 194 -4.32 2.23 6.69
N MET A 195 -4.77 2.75 7.84
CA MET A 195 -5.74 2.06 8.68
C MET A 195 -7.15 2.10 8.07
N GLN A 196 -7.76 0.93 7.87
CA GLN A 196 -9.09 0.84 7.24
C GLN A 196 -10.21 1.09 8.28
N PHE A 197 -10.73 2.32 8.37
CA PHE A 197 -11.89 2.68 9.21
C PHE A 197 -13.23 2.46 8.48
N TYR A 198 -13.38 1.29 7.89
CA TYR A 198 -14.59 0.93 7.14
C TYR A 198 -14.84 -0.57 7.19
N CYS A 199 -15.91 -1.03 6.55
CA CYS A 199 -16.30 -2.44 6.50
C CYS A 199 -16.47 -3.11 7.89
N GLY A 200 -16.86 -2.34 8.90
CA GLY A 200 -17.09 -2.82 10.26
C GLY A 200 -15.82 -2.92 11.12
N TRP A 201 -14.67 -2.54 10.58
CA TRP A 201 -13.39 -2.58 11.30
C TRP A 201 -13.03 -1.30 12.05
N GLY A 202 -13.80 -0.26 11.84
CA GLY A 202 -13.65 1.06 12.45
C GLY A 202 -14.66 2.02 11.84
N ASP A 203 -14.78 3.17 12.47
CA ASP A 203 -15.66 4.25 12.03
C ASP A 203 -15.01 5.60 12.37
N ILE A 204 -15.33 6.61 11.56
CA ILE A 204 -14.79 7.98 11.67
C ILE A 204 -15.85 9.02 12.04
N SER A 205 -17.01 8.60 12.56
CA SER A 205 -18.04 9.55 13.05
C SER A 205 -17.60 10.33 14.30
N ASN A 206 -16.56 9.84 14.99
CA ASN A 206 -15.93 10.46 16.14
C ASN A 206 -14.44 10.04 16.19
N THR A 207 -13.68 10.67 17.09
CA THR A 207 -12.23 10.45 17.20
C THR A 207 -11.84 9.34 18.15
N HIS A 208 -12.77 8.77 18.93
CA HIS A 208 -12.44 7.90 20.08
C HIS A 208 -11.53 6.72 19.71
N MET A 209 -11.78 6.08 18.56
CA MET A 209 -10.98 4.94 18.14
C MET A 209 -9.54 5.34 17.81
N TYR A 210 -9.36 6.48 17.12
CA TYR A 210 -8.05 7.04 16.81
C TYR A 210 -7.34 7.50 18.10
N ASP A 211 -8.05 8.23 18.97
CA ASP A 211 -7.51 8.71 20.25
C ASP A 211 -7.05 7.54 21.13
N PHE A 212 -7.79 6.42 21.12
CA PHE A 212 -7.41 5.23 21.87
C PHE A 212 -6.15 4.55 21.30
N MET A 213 -5.96 4.53 19.97
CA MET A 213 -4.69 4.08 19.37
C MET A 213 -3.51 4.94 19.86
N VAL A 214 -3.67 6.26 19.86
CA VAL A 214 -2.62 7.17 20.35
C VAL A 214 -2.35 6.95 21.83
N GLN A 215 -3.38 6.74 22.66
CA GLN A 215 -3.23 6.42 24.09
C GLN A 215 -2.52 5.09 24.33
N MET A 216 -2.67 4.10 23.43
CA MET A 216 -1.94 2.84 23.46
C MET A 216 -0.46 2.98 23.06
N GLY A 217 -0.03 4.17 22.61
CA GLY A 217 1.37 4.48 22.30
C GLY A 217 1.73 4.46 20.81
N TRP A 218 0.75 4.31 19.92
CA TRP A 218 1.00 4.46 18.49
C TRP A 218 1.39 5.90 18.14
N ASN A 219 2.47 6.07 17.36
CA ASN A 219 2.88 7.39 16.88
C ASN A 219 1.83 7.94 15.89
N PRO A 220 1.15 9.06 16.18
CA PRO A 220 0.14 9.65 15.29
C PRO A 220 0.65 9.92 13.86
N GLU A 221 1.93 10.23 13.70
CA GLU A 221 2.54 10.48 12.38
C GLU A 221 2.56 9.24 11.47
N LYS A 222 2.44 8.05 12.06
CA LYS A 222 2.35 6.76 11.35
C LYS A 222 0.91 6.29 11.17
N LEU A 223 -0.08 7.03 11.65
CA LEU A 223 -1.49 6.64 11.64
C LEU A 223 -2.25 7.40 10.55
N VAL A 224 -2.40 6.79 9.37
CA VAL A 224 -3.21 7.34 8.27
C VAL A 224 -4.65 6.82 8.37
N VAL A 225 -5.62 7.73 8.35
CA VAL A 225 -7.05 7.41 8.41
C VAL A 225 -7.54 7.04 7.01
N GLY A 226 -7.71 5.74 6.75
CA GLY A 226 -8.26 5.21 5.52
C GLY A 226 -9.80 5.25 5.51
N MET A 227 -10.37 5.72 4.40
CA MET A 227 -11.80 5.90 4.21
C MET A 227 -12.25 5.53 2.80
N LYS A 228 -13.53 5.14 2.63
CA LYS A 228 -14.10 4.88 1.30
C LYS A 228 -14.44 6.18 0.59
N ALA A 229 -13.84 6.41 -0.58
CA ALA A 229 -14.08 7.62 -1.39
C ALA A 229 -15.55 7.80 -1.81
N SER A 230 -16.31 6.71 -1.99
CA SER A 230 -17.71 6.75 -2.42
C SER A 230 -18.70 7.34 -1.40
N GLN A 231 -18.26 7.59 -0.16
CA GLN A 231 -19.04 8.35 0.83
C GLN A 231 -18.83 9.87 0.70
N ILE A 232 -17.85 10.34 -0.07
CA ILE A 232 -17.54 11.76 -0.25
C ILE A 232 -17.79 12.24 -1.69
N TRP A 233 -17.58 11.39 -2.70
CA TRP A 233 -17.62 11.79 -4.11
C TRP A 233 -18.74 11.08 -4.87
N ARG A 234 -19.94 11.66 -4.86
CA ARG A 234 -21.11 11.12 -5.60
C ARG A 234 -21.14 11.47 -7.10
N SER A 235 -20.15 12.17 -7.64
CA SER A 235 -20.25 12.71 -9.01
C SER A 235 -19.23 12.20 -10.02
N TYR A 236 -18.04 11.71 -9.64
CA TYR A 236 -17.07 11.21 -10.63
C TYR A 236 -16.20 10.11 -10.00
N VAL A 237 -16.05 8.98 -10.70
CA VAL A 237 -15.31 7.75 -10.33
C VAL A 237 -16.08 6.78 -9.41
N LEU A 238 -16.71 5.79 -10.05
CA LEU A 238 -17.22 4.57 -9.43
C LEU A 238 -16.09 3.53 -9.41
N GLY A 239 -15.57 3.22 -8.23
CA GLY A 239 -14.66 2.09 -8.03
C GLY A 239 -13.92 2.18 -6.70
N VAL A 240 -14.46 1.56 -5.64
CA VAL A 240 -13.72 1.18 -4.42
C VAL A 240 -14.31 -0.15 -3.95
N LEU A 241 -13.44 -1.01 -3.39
CA LEU A 241 -13.73 -2.26 -2.68
C LEU A 241 -15.00 -2.20 -1.79
#